data_AF-A0A914MK56-F1
#
_entry.id   AF-A0A914MK56-F1
#
_cell.length_a   1.000
_cell.length_b   1.000
_cell.length_c   1.000
_cell.angle_alpha   90.00
_cell.angle_beta   90.00
_cell.angle_gamma   90.00
#
_symmetry.space_group_name_H-M   'P 1'
#
loop_
_entity.id
_entity.type
_entity.pdbx_description
1 polymer ?
#
loop_
_entity_poly.entity_id
_entity_poly.type
_entity_poly.pdbx_seq_one_letter_code
_entity_poly.pdbx_strand_id
1 'polypeptide(L)'
;MLTKVILLYPGANLLELVERFFFTYSTWNWQLPLRISKSGQIEQQKSVTIYTPTYPEMSLTAKITESSQKTILDALIKGLKMTMESNSIL
;
A
#
# COMPACT_ATOMS: atom_id res chain seq x y z
N MET A 1 0.62 5.99 -1.19
CA MET A 1 1.06 4.57 -1.27
C MET A 1 2.46 4.43 -1.85
N LEU A 2 2.71 4.77 -3.12
CA LEU A 2 4.06 4.62 -3.71
C LEU A 2 5.18 5.25 -2.87
N THR A 3 4.97 6.49 -2.38
CA THR A 3 5.92 7.17 -1.49
C THR A 3 6.31 6.35 -0.27
N LYS A 4 5.39 5.59 0.32
CA LYS A 4 5.68 4.74 1.49
C LYS A 4 6.61 3.58 1.11
N VAL A 5 6.44 3.01 -0.08
CA VAL A 5 7.31 1.93 -0.59
C VAL A 5 8.72 2.47 -0.84
N ILE A 6 8.84 3.65 -1.46
CA ILE A 6 10.13 4.33 -1.66
C ILE A 6 10.83 4.56 -0.32
N LEU A 7 10.09 4.98 0.72
CA LEU A 7 10.63 5.18 2.06
C LEU A 7 11.03 3.87 2.76
N LEU A 8 10.39 2.75 2.45
CA LEU A 8 10.71 1.43 3.02
C LEU A 8 11.92 0.78 2.31
N TYR A 9 12.12 1.06 1.03
CA TYR A 9 13.18 0.47 0.21
C TYR A 9 14.05 1.58 -0.42
N PRO A 10 14.81 2.35 0.39
CA PRO A 10 15.70 3.37 -0.13
C PRO A 10 16.79 2.73 -1.00
N GLY A 11 16.95 3.19 -2.23
CA GLY A 11 17.94 2.69 -3.18
C GLY A 11 17.47 1.57 -4.11
N ALA A 12 16.22 1.11 -3.99
CA ALA A 12 15.64 0.17 -4.94
C ALA A 12 15.51 0.81 -6.34
N ASN A 13 15.81 0.03 -7.38
CA ASN A 13 15.61 0.46 -8.76
C ASN A 13 14.10 0.43 -9.13
N LEU A 14 13.73 0.96 -10.30
CA LEU A 14 12.32 1.06 -10.69
C LEU A 14 11.62 -0.30 -10.77
N LEU A 15 12.28 -1.33 -11.31
CA LEU A 15 11.71 -2.66 -11.44
C LEU A 15 11.46 -3.29 -10.06
N GLU A 16 12.47 -3.18 -9.18
CA GLU A 16 12.35 -3.60 -7.79
C GLU A 16 11.24 -2.84 -7.07
N LEU A 17 11.11 -1.52 -7.26
CA LEU A 17 10.05 -0.72 -6.62
C LEU A 17 8.64 -1.18 -7.03
N VAL A 18 8.45 -1.59 -8.28
CA VAL A 18 7.16 -2.14 -8.74
C VAL A 18 6.86 -3.47 -8.05
N GLU A 19 7.83 -4.38 -8.01
CA GLU A 19 7.68 -5.66 -7.30
C GLU A 19 7.40 -5.43 -5.80
N ARG A 20 8.21 -4.59 -5.15
CA ARG A 20 8.06 -4.21 -3.74
C ARG A 20 6.73 -3.53 -3.47
N PHE A 21 6.19 -2.76 -4.42
CA PHE A 21 4.87 -2.13 -4.28
C PHE A 21 3.78 -3.19 -4.14
N PHE A 22 3.71 -4.13 -5.09
CA PHE A 22 2.69 -5.19 -5.04
C PHE A 22 2.90 -6.12 -3.86
N PHE A 23 4.16 -6.47 -3.55
CA PHE A 23 4.48 -7.30 -2.39
C PHE A 23 4.05 -6.65 -1.07
N THR A 24 4.42 -5.38 -0.87
CA THR A 24 4.10 -4.64 0.36
C THR A 24 2.58 -4.57 0.57
N TYR A 25 1.82 -4.23 -0.46
CA TYR A 25 0.38 -3.97 -0.31
C TYR A 25 -0.52 -5.19 -0.42
N SER A 26 -0.04 -6.28 -1.02
CA SER A 26 -0.74 -7.58 -0.97
C SER A 26 -0.60 -8.26 0.40
N THR A 27 0.51 -8.00 1.11
CA THR A 27 0.78 -8.56 2.45
C THR A 27 0.50 -7.59 3.60
N TRP A 28 0.12 -6.34 3.28
CA TRP A 28 -0.13 -5.30 4.29
C TRP A 28 -1.32 -5.65 5.18
N ASN A 29 -1.18 -5.44 6.49
CA ASN A 29 -2.33 -5.48 7.39
C ASN A 29 -3.16 -4.19 7.24
N TRP A 30 -4.23 -4.26 6.46
CA TRP A 30 -5.11 -3.12 6.15
C TRP A 30 -5.95 -2.59 7.31
N GLN A 31 -5.92 -3.25 8.47
CA GLN A 31 -6.43 -2.68 9.71
C GLN A 31 -5.51 -1.58 10.26
N LEU A 32 -4.25 -1.54 9.82
CA LEU A 32 -3.30 -0.49 10.18
C LEU A 32 -3.31 0.62 9.12
N PRO A 33 -3.53 1.88 9.52
CA PRO A 33 -3.59 2.98 8.58
C PRO A 33 -2.24 3.25 7.93
N LEU A 34 -2.26 3.54 6.63
CA LEU A 34 -1.08 3.97 5.90
C LEU A 34 -0.81 5.45 6.17
N ARG A 35 0.32 5.71 6.85
CA ARG A 35 0.83 7.04 7.15
C ARG A 35 2.25 7.20 6.64
N ILE A 36 2.55 8.38 6.10
CA ILE A 36 3.91 8.78 5.72
C ILE A 36 4.64 9.33 6.95
N SER A 37 3.95 10.18 7.73
CA SER A 37 4.45 10.71 8.99
C SER A 37 4.46 9.64 10.10
N LYS A 38 5.36 9.79 11.07
CA LYS A 38 5.39 9.00 12.31
C LYS A 38 4.43 9.55 13.38
N SER A 39 3.77 10.69 13.12
CA SER A 39 2.84 11.33 14.04
C SER A 39 1.49 10.62 14.08
N GLY A 40 1.00 10.37 15.30
CA GLY A 40 -0.37 9.96 15.58
C GLY A 40 -0.51 8.56 16.19
N GLN A 41 -1.65 8.35 16.83
CA GLN A 41 -1.95 7.09 17.52
C GLN A 41 -2.20 5.97 16.50
N ILE A 42 -1.68 4.78 16.78
CA ILE A 42 -1.94 3.57 15.98
C ILE A 42 -3.32 3.07 16.39
N GLU A 43 -4.35 3.60 15.75
CA GLU A 43 -5.72 3.12 15.93
C GLU A 43 -6.06 2.09 14.85
N GLN A 44 -6.54 0.92 15.28
CA GLN A 44 -7.07 -0.09 14.36
C GLN A 44 -8.29 0.44 13.63
N GLN A 45 -8.29 0.33 12.31
CA GLN A 45 -9.38 0.76 11.45
C GLN A 45 -10.15 -0.45 10.94
N LYS A 46 -11.48 -0.30 10.80
CA LYS A 46 -12.34 -1.34 10.23
C LYS A 46 -12.12 -1.52 8.72
N SER A 47 -11.63 -0.48 8.05
CA SER A 47 -11.43 -0.43 6.61
C SER A 47 -10.10 0.21 6.24
N VAL A 48 -9.70 0.03 4.98
CA VAL A 48 -8.49 0.63 4.41
C VAL A 48 -8.48 2.13 4.64
N THR A 49 -7.49 2.60 5.39
CA THR A 49 -7.33 4.01 5.75
C THR A 49 -5.96 4.53 5.33
N ILE A 50 -5.94 5.60 4.54
CA ILE A 50 -4.70 6.26 4.09
C ILE A 50 -4.79 7.74 4.43
N TYR A 51 -3.80 8.27 5.15
CA TYR A 51 -3.80 9.67 5.59
C TYR A 51 -2.95 10.59 4.71
N THR A 52 -3.37 11.85 4.60
CA THR A 52 -2.53 12.93 4.08
C THR A 52 -1.34 13.17 5.03
N PRO A 53 -0.16 13.55 4.51
CA PRO A 53 1.00 13.84 5.35
C PRO A 53 0.93 15.22 6.02
N THR A 54 0.08 16.13 5.53
CA THR A 54 -0.02 17.52 5.99
C THR A 54 -1.02 17.65 7.12
N TYR A 55 -0.74 18.50 8.10
CA TYR A 55 -1.64 18.81 9.20
C TYR A 55 -2.77 19.77 8.77
N PRO A 56 -4.02 19.57 9.25
CA PRO A 56 -4.50 18.37 9.95
C PRO A 56 -4.57 17.17 9.01
N GLU A 57 -4.20 15.99 9.51
CA GLU A 57 -4.24 14.76 8.72
C GLU A 57 -5.68 14.41 8.34
N MET A 58 -5.91 14.05 7.08
CA MET A 58 -7.22 13.66 6.56
C MET A 58 -7.16 12.29 5.88
N SER A 59 -8.23 11.50 6.01
CA SER A 59 -8.35 10.22 5.31
C SER A 59 -8.67 10.43 3.83
N LEU A 60 -7.84 9.87 2.95
CA LEU A 60 -8.01 9.86 1.50
C LEU A 60 -8.96 8.76 1.00
N THR A 61 -9.28 7.80 1.86
CA THR A 61 -10.06 6.60 1.52
C THR A 61 -11.46 6.61 2.14
N ALA A 62 -11.94 7.77 2.58
CA ALA A 62 -13.25 7.93 3.20
C ALA A 62 -14.43 7.43 2.34
N LYS A 63 -14.26 7.33 1.01
CA LYS A 63 -15.27 6.84 0.07
C LYS A 63 -15.11 5.37 -0.32
N ILE A 64 -14.10 4.67 0.20
CA ILE A 64 -13.89 3.26 -0.13
C ILE A 64 -14.92 2.40 0.62
N THR A 65 -15.69 1.63 -0.15
CA THR A 65 -16.60 0.61 0.36
C THR A 65 -15.87 -0.73 0.52
N GLU A 66 -16.48 -1.68 1.23
CA GLU A 66 -15.96 -3.04 1.38
C GLU A 66 -15.79 -3.74 0.02
N SER A 67 -16.71 -3.54 -0.92
CA SER A 67 -16.63 -4.11 -2.26
C SER A 67 -15.44 -3.54 -3.05
N SER A 68 -15.27 -2.22 -3.07
CA SER A 68 -14.12 -1.57 -3.72
C SER A 68 -12.81 -2.02 -3.08
N GLN A 69 -12.76 -2.13 -1.75
CA GLN A 69 -11.60 -2.65 -1.04
C GLN A 69 -11.27 -4.07 -1.52
N LYS A 70 -12.24 -4.97 -1.59
CA LYS A 70 -12.02 -6.34 -2.08
C LYS A 70 -11.46 -6.35 -3.50
N THR A 71 -12.05 -5.57 -4.42
CA THR A 71 -11.56 -5.46 -5.80
C THR A 71 -10.12 -4.94 -5.87
N ILE A 72 -9.76 -3.95 -5.03
CA ILE A 72 -8.40 -3.42 -4.96
C ILE A 72 -7.42 -4.48 -4.46
N LEU A 73 -7.77 -5.24 -3.41
CA LEU A 73 -6.93 -6.30 -2.88
C LEU A 73 -6.71 -7.43 -3.88
N ASP A 74 -7.78 -7.85 -4.57
CA ASP A 74 -7.70 -8.86 -5.63
C ASP A 74 -6.78 -8.39 -6.77
N ALA A 75 -6.85 -7.11 -7.13
CA ALA A 75 -5.98 -6.50 -8.15
C ALA A 75 -4.50 -6.46 -7.69
N LEU A 76 -4.23 -6.15 -6.42
CA LEU A 76 -2.88 -6.14 -5.87
C LEU A 76 -2.25 -7.54 -5.85
N ILE A 77 -3.03 -8.56 -5.45
CA ILE A 77 -2.59 -9.96 -5.46
C ILE A 77 -2.30 -10.42 -6.90
N LYS A 78 -3.18 -10.07 -7.84
CA LYS A 78 -2.97 -10.36 -9.26
C LYS A 78 -1.70 -9.69 -9.80
N GLY A 79 -1.48 -8.42 -9.45
CA GLY A 79 -0.27 -7.68 -9.83
C GLY A 79 1.01 -8.32 -9.29
N LEU A 80 1.00 -8.77 -8.03
CA LEU A 80 2.15 -9.48 -7.45
C LEU A 80 2.50 -10.74 -8.24
N LYS A 81 1.50 -11.58 -8.57
CA LYS A 81 1.72 -12.81 -9.34
C LYS A 81 2.38 -12.51 -10.70
N MET A 82 1.86 -11.52 -11.42
CA MET A 82 2.40 -11.10 -12.71
C MET A 82 3.85 -10.59 -12.61
N THR A 83 4.18 -9.83 -11.55
CA THR A 83 5.55 -9.35 -11.34
C THR A 83 6.52 -10.48 -11.00
N MET A 84 6.09 -11.49 -10.23
CA MET A 84 6.91 -12.64 -9.89
C MET A 84 7.19 -13.52 -11.12
N GLU A 85 6.17 -13.75 -11.95
CA GLU A 85 6.33 -14.47 -13.22
C GLU A 85 7.32 -13.76 -14.15
N SER A 86 7.22 -12.43 -14.26
CA SER A 86 8.10 -11.63 -15.11
C SER A 86 9.57 -11.67 -14.68
N ASN A 87 9.83 -11.71 -13.36
CA ASN A 87 11.20 -11.73 -12.82
C ASN A 87 11.85 -13.13 -12.90
N SER A 88 11.06 -14.19 -13.13
CA SER A 88 11.58 -15.56 -13.31
C SER A 88 12.16 -15.84 -14.71
N ILE A 89 11.97 -14.90 -15.64
CA ILE A 89 12.37 -15.02 -17.06
C ILE A 89 13.70 -14.26 -17.32
N LEU A 90 14.18 -13.47 -16.35
CA LEU A 90 15.49 -12.80 -16.35
C LEU A 90 16.49 -13.59 -15.49
#